data_AF-A0A497B8H0-F1
#
_entry.id   AF-A0A497B8H0-F1
#
_cell.length_a   1.000
_cell.length_b   1.000
_cell.length_c   1.000
_cell.angle_alpha   90.00
_cell.angle_beta   90.00
_cell.angle_gamma   90.00
#
_symmetry.space_group_name_H-M   'P 1'
#
loop_
_entity.id
_entity.type
_entity.pdbx_description
1 polymer ?
#
loop_
_entity_poly.entity_id
_entity_poly.type
_entity_poly.pdbx_seq_one_letter_code
_entity_poly.pdbx_strand_id
1 'polypeptide(L)'
;MARGTAQISQRVIQVARLIKSLKPEEQAQLGALVPELLRAPKAEAIGVNVKEAKRFVQEKLAKMADKYPPLSEDDEFLGGLTVKEYFSLPEEERERIWEKAHSMSIDDFEEYEP
;
A
#
# COMPACT_ATOMS: atom_id res chain seq x y z
N MET A 1 -10.76 -24.03 1.95
CA MET A 1 -11.23 -23.42 0.69
C MET A 1 -10.22 -22.36 0.29
N ALA A 2 -9.51 -22.57 -0.81
CA ALA A 2 -8.44 -21.69 -1.28
C ALA A 2 -9.02 -20.40 -1.86
N ARG A 3 -8.58 -19.24 -1.37
CA ARG A 3 -8.81 -17.95 -2.03
C ARG A 3 -7.73 -17.83 -3.11
N GLY A 4 -8.10 -18.08 -4.35
CA GLY A 4 -7.20 -17.81 -5.49
C GLY A 4 -6.92 -16.32 -5.55
N THR A 5 -5.64 -15.94 -5.51
CA THR A 5 -5.17 -14.61 -5.90
C THR A 5 -5.52 -14.43 -7.38
N ALA A 6 -6.58 -13.69 -7.68
CA ALA A 6 -6.98 -13.43 -9.05
C ALA A 6 -5.89 -12.63 -9.76
N GLN A 7 -5.07 -13.31 -10.57
CA GLN A 7 -4.07 -12.68 -11.42
C GLN A 7 -4.77 -11.64 -12.30
N ILE A 8 -4.37 -10.37 -12.15
CA ILE A 8 -4.94 -9.28 -12.95
C ILE A 8 -4.52 -9.51 -14.40
N SER A 9 -5.49 -9.67 -15.30
CA SER A 9 -5.21 -9.87 -16.73
C SER A 9 -4.41 -8.69 -17.30
N GLN A 10 -3.41 -8.98 -18.13
CA GLN A 10 -2.61 -7.97 -18.84
C GLN A 10 -3.48 -6.95 -19.59
N ARG A 11 -4.64 -7.37 -20.11
CA ARG A 11 -5.61 -6.48 -20.74
C ARG A 11 -6.16 -5.42 -19.78
N VAL A 12 -6.43 -5.80 -18.53
CA VAL A 12 -6.93 -4.87 -17.49
C VAL A 12 -5.85 -3.85 -17.13
N ILE A 13 -4.59 -4.28 -17.06
CA ILE A 13 -3.44 -3.38 -16.81
C ILE A 13 -3.28 -2.36 -17.94
N GLN A 14 -3.39 -2.80 -19.20
CA GLN A 14 -3.31 -1.91 -20.36
C GLN A 14 -4.44 -0.88 -20.37
N VAL A 15 -5.67 -1.31 -20.08
CA VAL A 15 -6.81 -0.39 -19.95
C VAL A 15 -6.60 0.60 -18.81
N ALA A 16 -6.09 0.17 -17.66
CA ALA A 16 -5.79 1.06 -16.54
C ALA A 16 -4.74 2.12 -16.90
N ARG A 17 -3.70 1.77 -17.67
CA ARG A 17 -2.71 2.73 -18.16
C ARG A 17 -3.33 3.78 -19.08
N LEU A 18 -4.23 3.36 -19.98
CA LEU A 18 -4.94 4.28 -20.86
C LEU A 18 -5.82 5.25 -20.06
N ILE A 19 -6.59 4.75 -19.10
CA ILE A 19 -7.45 5.59 -18.24
C ILE A 19 -6.61 6.59 -17.45
N LYS A 20 -5.46 6.19 -16.91
CA LYS A 20 -4.54 7.09 -16.20
C LYS A 20 -3.96 8.21 -17.07
N SER A 21 -3.83 7.98 -18.38
CA SER A 21 -3.31 8.97 -19.32
C SER A 21 -4.35 10.00 -19.79
N LEU A 22 -5.64 9.77 -19.52
CA LEU A 22 -6.73 10.66 -19.90
C LEU A 22 -6.73 11.93 -19.05
N LYS A 23 -7.14 13.06 -19.65
CA LYS A 23 -7.38 14.31 -18.93
C LYS A 23 -8.59 14.19 -18.00
N PRO A 24 -8.70 15.04 -16.96
CA PRO A 24 -9.84 15.02 -16.04
C PRO A 24 -11.21 15.10 -16.72
N GLU A 25 -11.33 15.87 -17.80
CA GLU A 25 -12.56 15.99 -18.59
C GLU A 25 -12.92 14.68 -19.32
N GLU A 26 -11.91 14.01 -19.87
CA GLU A 26 -12.06 12.72 -20.58
C GLU A 26 -12.38 11.59 -19.60
N GLN A 27 -11.83 11.62 -18.39
CA GLN A 27 -12.18 10.69 -17.31
C GLN A 27 -13.64 10.87 -16.87
N ALA A 28 -14.13 12.11 -16.79
CA ALA A 28 -15.53 12.39 -16.47
C ALA A 28 -16.48 11.89 -17.57
N GLN A 29 -16.11 12.07 -18.84
CA GLN A 29 -16.85 11.52 -19.98
C GLN A 29 -16.86 9.98 -19.96
N LEU A 30 -15.72 9.35 -19.67
CA LEU A 30 -15.62 7.90 -19.54
C LEU A 30 -16.50 7.38 -18.40
N GLY A 31 -16.52 8.08 -17.26
CA GLY A 31 -17.38 7.75 -16.13
C GLY A 31 -18.88 7.89 -16.46
N ALA A 32 -19.26 8.82 -17.31
CA ALA A 32 -20.63 8.97 -17.81
C ALA A 32 -21.03 7.85 -18.79
N LEU A 33 -20.08 7.36 -19.60
CA LEU A 33 -20.31 6.28 -20.57
C LEU A 33 -20.31 4.89 -19.91
N VAL A 34 -19.53 4.70 -18.86
CA VAL A 34 -19.41 3.42 -18.14
C VAL A 34 -19.59 3.67 -16.64
N PRO A 35 -20.83 3.93 -16.17
CA PRO A 35 -21.11 4.24 -14.77
C PRO A 35 -20.72 3.08 -13.82
N GLU A 36 -20.60 1.86 -14.32
CA GLU A 36 -20.13 0.70 -13.57
C GLU A 36 -18.68 0.83 -13.11
N LEU A 37 -17.83 1.61 -13.82
CA LEU A 37 -16.46 1.91 -13.39
C LEU A 37 -16.43 2.89 -12.21
N LEU A 38 -17.41 3.79 -12.12
CA LEU A 38 -17.57 4.72 -11.00
C LEU A 38 -18.25 4.06 -9.79
N ARG A 39 -18.91 2.93 -10.01
CA ARG A 39 -19.53 2.17 -8.95
C ARG A 39 -18.39 1.62 -8.09
N ALA A 40 -18.24 2.18 -6.88
CA ALA A 40 -17.43 1.55 -5.87
C ALA A 40 -17.81 0.06 -5.83
N PRO A 41 -16.82 -0.87 -5.79
CA PRO A 41 -17.16 -2.27 -5.59
C PRO A 41 -18.14 -2.30 -4.43
N LYS A 42 -19.25 -3.06 -4.59
CA LYS A 42 -20.10 -3.34 -3.45
C LYS A 42 -19.14 -3.93 -2.42
N ALA A 43 -18.74 -3.11 -1.47
CA ALA A 43 -18.39 -3.60 -0.18
C ALA A 43 -19.69 -4.34 0.20
N GLU A 44 -19.70 -5.66 0.00
CA GLU A 44 -19.99 -6.50 1.15
C GLU A 44 -19.30 -5.77 2.27
N ALA A 45 -20.09 -5.07 3.09
CA ALA A 45 -19.57 -4.33 4.19
C ALA A 45 -18.84 -5.39 5.00
N ILE A 46 -17.54 -5.53 4.76
CA ILE A 46 -16.60 -5.80 5.82
C ILE A 46 -16.82 -4.56 6.66
N GLY A 47 -17.83 -4.64 7.53
CA GLY A 47 -17.99 -3.76 8.65
C GLY A 47 -16.75 -4.06 9.46
N VAL A 48 -15.63 -3.48 9.04
CA VAL A 48 -14.43 -3.39 9.83
C VAL A 48 -14.87 -2.47 10.93
N ASN A 49 -15.49 -3.07 11.95
CA ASN A 49 -15.75 -2.39 13.19
C ASN A 49 -14.38 -1.87 13.61
N VAL A 50 -14.20 -0.56 13.58
CA VAL A 50 -12.90 0.07 13.83
C VAL A 50 -12.33 -0.42 15.17
N LYS A 51 -13.21 -0.79 16.12
CA LYS A 51 -12.81 -1.44 17.38
C LYS A 51 -12.22 -2.84 17.19
N GLU A 52 -12.76 -3.65 16.30
CA GLU A 52 -12.25 -4.99 16.00
C GLU A 52 -10.96 -4.95 15.20
N ALA A 53 -10.83 -4.05 14.22
CA ALA A 53 -9.55 -3.81 13.56
C ALA A 53 -8.49 -3.32 14.55
N LYS A 54 -8.84 -2.34 15.40
CA LYS A 54 -7.93 -1.86 16.44
C LYS A 54 -7.52 -2.98 17.39
N ARG A 55 -8.46 -3.81 17.85
CA ARG A 55 -8.18 -4.97 18.71
C ARG A 55 -7.29 -5.99 18.01
N PHE A 56 -7.57 -6.31 16.75
CA PHE A 56 -6.75 -7.24 15.96
C PHE A 56 -5.32 -6.74 15.81
N VAL A 57 -5.13 -5.45 15.48
CA VAL A 57 -3.81 -4.83 15.38
C VAL A 57 -3.11 -4.85 16.74
N GLN A 58 -3.80 -4.51 17.83
CA GLN A 58 -3.24 -4.54 19.19
C GLN A 58 -2.83 -5.95 19.61
N GLU A 59 -3.65 -6.97 19.36
CA GLU A 59 -3.31 -8.37 19.66
C GLU A 59 -2.12 -8.87 18.84
N LYS A 60 -2.02 -8.45 17.57
CA LYS A 60 -0.88 -8.80 16.71
C LYS A 60 0.40 -8.11 17.18
N LEU A 61 0.33 -6.83 17.52
CA LEU A 61 1.47 -6.09 18.08
C LEU A 61 1.91 -6.68 19.42
N ALA A 62 0.98 -7.01 20.32
CA ALA A 62 1.30 -7.62 21.61
C ALA A 62 2.01 -8.98 21.45
N LYS A 63 1.61 -9.80 20.46
CA LYS A 63 2.28 -11.07 20.15
C LYS A 63 3.66 -10.89 19.52
N MET A 64 3.94 -9.73 18.93
CA MET A 64 5.21 -9.41 18.30
C MET A 64 6.15 -8.61 19.21
N ALA A 65 5.65 -8.04 20.31
CA ALA A 65 6.40 -7.14 21.18
C ALA A 65 7.68 -7.77 21.76
N ASP A 66 7.67 -9.07 22.06
CA ASP A 66 8.86 -9.79 22.55
C ASP A 66 9.89 -10.06 21.45
N LYS A 67 9.47 -10.05 20.18
CA LYS A 67 10.33 -10.34 19.01
C LYS A 67 10.82 -9.07 18.32
N TYR A 68 10.02 -8.01 18.37
CA TYR A 68 10.30 -6.71 17.78
C TYR A 68 9.87 -5.64 18.80
N PRO A 69 10.77 -5.25 19.72
CA PRO A 69 10.49 -4.14 20.60
C PRO A 69 10.20 -2.87 19.77
N PRO A 70 9.39 -1.94 20.29
CA PRO A 70 9.18 -0.66 19.63
C PRO A 70 10.53 0.03 19.40
N LEU A 71 10.73 0.58 18.20
CA LEU A 71 11.94 1.31 17.85
C LEU A 71 12.09 2.52 18.79
N SER A 72 13.28 2.67 19.36
CA SER A 72 13.70 3.86 20.09
C SER A 72 13.97 5.01 19.12
N GLU A 73 13.87 6.24 19.62
CA GLU A 73 14.17 7.45 18.85
C GLU A 73 15.60 7.46 18.29
N ASP A 74 16.53 6.86 19.03
CA ASP A 74 17.96 6.80 18.71
C ASP A 74 18.35 5.54 17.93
N ASP A 75 17.39 4.65 17.62
CA ASP A 75 17.68 3.44 16.84
C ASP A 75 17.99 3.80 15.38
N GLU A 76 18.99 3.13 14.80
CA GLU A 76 19.30 3.25 13.38
C GLU A 76 18.10 2.86 12.51
N PHE A 77 17.88 3.66 11.46
CA PHE A 77 16.73 3.60 10.59
C PHE A 77 17.13 3.87 9.12
N LEU A 78 16.15 4.19 8.28
CA LEU A 78 16.32 4.34 6.84
C LEU A 78 17.35 5.42 6.46
N GLY A 79 18.15 5.13 5.43
CA GLY A 79 19.14 6.06 4.91
C GLY A 79 20.32 6.33 5.84
N GLY A 80 20.51 5.51 6.89
CA GLY A 80 21.58 5.70 7.88
C GLY A 80 21.27 6.79 8.91
N LEU A 81 20.00 7.17 9.04
CA LEU A 81 19.50 8.14 10.03
C LEU A 81 18.89 7.40 11.20
N THR A 82 18.84 8.01 12.37
CA THR A 82 18.00 7.52 13.48
C THR A 82 16.51 7.74 13.21
N VAL A 83 15.63 7.06 13.94
CA VAL A 83 14.16 7.26 13.86
C VAL A 83 13.83 8.75 14.03
N LYS A 84 14.41 9.41 15.04
CA LYS A 84 14.18 10.83 15.30
C LYS A 84 14.62 11.72 14.16
N GLU A 85 15.81 11.49 13.62
CA GLU A 85 16.35 12.28 12.52
C GLU A 85 15.50 12.12 11.27
N TYR A 86 15.12 10.89 10.92
CA TYR A 86 14.25 10.60 9.78
C TYR A 86 12.91 11.33 9.90
N PHE A 87 12.23 11.25 11.05
CA PHE A 87 10.94 11.90 11.23
C PHE A 87 11.02 13.43 11.38
N SER A 88 12.20 13.99 11.66
CA SER A 88 12.44 15.44 11.70
C SER A 88 12.63 16.06 10.31
N LEU A 89 12.83 15.24 9.26
CA LEU A 89 12.96 15.73 7.89
C LEU A 89 11.61 16.17 7.30
N PRO A 90 11.62 17.11 6.32
CA PRO A 90 10.46 17.40 5.49
C PRO A 90 9.94 16.15 4.77
N GLU A 91 8.64 16.11 4.52
CA GLU A 91 7.97 14.95 3.92
C GLU A 91 8.59 14.53 2.57
N GLU A 92 8.89 15.49 1.70
CA GLU A 92 9.53 15.25 0.40
C GLU A 92 10.89 14.55 0.53
N GLU A 93 11.67 14.89 1.56
CA GLU A 93 12.99 14.28 1.77
C GLU A 93 12.86 12.86 2.35
N ARG A 94 11.87 12.64 3.23
CA ARG A 94 11.53 11.29 3.70
C ARG A 94 11.08 10.40 2.55
N GLU A 95 10.25 10.92 1.66
CA GLU A 95 9.78 10.19 0.47
C GLU A 95 10.94 9.84 -0.46
N ARG A 96 11.87 10.77 -0.72
CA ARG A 96 13.07 10.47 -1.52
C ARG A 96 13.94 9.37 -0.89
N ILE A 97 14.16 9.42 0.44
CA ILE A 97 14.92 8.40 1.16
C ILE A 97 14.20 7.05 1.09
N TRP A 98 12.88 7.06 1.26
CA TRP A 98 12.03 5.88 1.16
C TRP A 98 12.09 5.26 -0.24
N GLU A 99 11.90 6.06 -1.29
CA GLU A 99 11.99 5.65 -2.68
C GLU A 99 13.36 5.08 -3.00
N LYS A 100 14.44 5.73 -2.56
CA LYS A 100 15.81 5.23 -2.76
C LYS A 100 16.07 3.89 -2.04
N ALA A 101 15.53 3.71 -0.83
CA ALA A 101 15.68 2.48 -0.07
C ALA A 101 14.84 1.33 -0.64
N HIS A 102 13.69 1.64 -1.25
CA HIS A 102 12.74 0.68 -1.80
C HIS A 102 12.67 0.70 -3.33
N SER A 103 13.66 1.29 -4.01
CA SER A 103 13.76 1.28 -5.48
C SER A 103 14.16 -0.09 -6.04
N MET A 104 14.06 -1.16 -5.25
CA MET A 104 14.15 -2.52 -5.78
C MET A 104 13.02 -2.69 -6.80
N SER A 105 13.42 -3.00 -8.03
CA SER A 105 12.51 -3.32 -9.12
C SER A 105 11.54 -4.40 -8.69
N ILE A 106 10.29 -4.31 -9.17
CA ILE A 106 9.24 -5.34 -9.00
C ILE A 106 9.76 -6.75 -9.39
N ASP A 107 10.85 -6.84 -10.15
CA ASP A 107 11.53 -8.07 -10.54
C ASP A 107 12.20 -8.85 -9.38
N ASP A 108 12.50 -8.25 -8.23
CA ASP A 108 13.16 -8.95 -7.11
C ASP A 108 12.18 -9.71 -6.18
N PHE A 109 10.87 -9.66 -6.45
CA PHE A 109 9.85 -10.35 -5.65
C PHE A 109 9.56 -11.80 -6.11
N GLU A 110 10.19 -12.30 -7.19
CA GLU A 110 9.95 -13.65 -7.71
C GLU A 110 10.75 -14.77 -7.01
N GLU A 111 11.64 -14.48 -6.06
CA GLU A 111 12.44 -15.52 -5.38
C GLU A 111 12.04 -15.71 -3.91
N TYR A 112 10.80 -16.13 -3.67
CA TYR A 112 10.42 -16.75 -2.40
C TYR A 112 9.31 -17.79 -2.63
N GLU A 113 9.71 -18.97 -3.11
CA GLU A 113 8.87 -20.16 -3.14
C GLU A 113 9.15 -20.98 -1.85
N PRO A 114 8.19 -21.17 -0.92
CA PRO A 114 8.33 -22.07 0.22
C PRO A 114 8.20 -23.55 -0.14
#